data_AF-A0A6J7R6J5-F1
#
_entry.id   AF-A0A6J7R6J5-F1
#
_cell.length_a   1.000
_cell.length_b   1.000
_cell.length_c   1.000
_cell.angle_alpha   90.00
_cell.angle_beta   90.00
_cell.angle_gamma   90.00
#
_symmetry.space_group_name_H-M   'P 1'
#
loop_
_entity.id
_entity.type
_entity.pdbx_description
1 polymer ?
#
loop_
_entity_poly.entity_id
_entity_poly.type
_entity_poly.pdbx_seq_one_letter_code
_entity_poly.pdbx_strand_id
1 'polypeptide(L)' 'MLDREGAEGPADVAIVGNEAEVVAQIGRLADAGVTDFAAAEFGGTADEVRRTRDTLRSLL' A
#
# COMPACT_ATOMS: atom_id res chain seq x y z
N MET A 1 5.92 17.17 5.92
CA MET A 1 4.49 16.79 6.02
C MET A 1 4.36 15.59 6.96
N LEU A 2 5.12 14.51 6.76
CA LEU A 2 5.16 13.35 7.67
C LEU A 2 5.51 13.70 9.13
N ASP A 3 6.40 14.67 9.34
CA ASP A 3 6.83 15.14 10.67
C ASP A 3 5.68 15.65 11.55
N ARG A 4 4.58 16.10 10.93
CA ARG A 4 3.40 16.63 11.62
C ARG A 4 2.39 15.53 11.99
N GLU A 5 2.44 14.41 11.28
CA GLU A 5 1.57 13.24 11.45
C GLU A 5 2.18 12.18 12.39
N GLY A 6 3.35 12.47 12.97
CA GLY A 6 4.05 11.56 13.89
C GLY A 6 4.79 10.41 13.22
N ALA A 7 4.97 10.45 11.90
CA ALA A 7 5.77 9.48 11.16
C ALA A 7 7.24 9.91 11.15
N GLU A 8 8.16 8.99 11.46
CA GLU A 8 9.61 9.20 11.39
C GLU A 8 10.09 9.20 9.94
N GLY A 9 9.36 8.52 9.04
CA GLY A 9 9.64 8.57 7.61
C GLY A 9 8.60 7.89 6.72
N PRO A 10 8.87 7.81 5.41
CA PRO A 10 7.95 7.21 4.45
C PRO A 10 7.60 5.74 4.75
N ALA A 11 8.49 5.01 5.43
CA ALA A 11 8.26 3.62 5.81
C ALA A 11 7.09 3.46 6.80
N ASP A 12 6.80 4.47 7.63
CA ASP A 12 5.73 4.40 8.64
C ASP A 12 4.34 4.58 8.03
N VAL A 13 4.27 5.09 6.81
CA VAL A 13 3.02 5.37 6.10
C VAL A 13 2.84 4.52 4.84
N ALA A 14 3.90 3.88 4.37
CA ALA A 14 3.85 3.03 3.19
C ALA A 14 3.27 1.65 3.51
N ILE A 15 2.43 1.13 2.62
CA ILE A 15 2.00 -0.27 2.66
C ILE A 15 3.07 -1.09 1.94
N VAL A 16 3.90 -1.81 2.70
CA VAL A 16 5.00 -2.63 2.18
C VAL A 16 4.94 -4.01 2.82
N GLY A 17 5.17 -5.04 2.01
CA GLY A 17 5.17 -6.43 2.43
C GLY A 17 5.09 -7.36 1.22
N ASN A 18 4.88 -8.64 1.48
CA ASN A 18 4.45 -9.57 0.44
C ASN A 18 2.99 -9.32 0.03
N GLU A 19 2.53 -10.01 -1.00
CA GLU A 19 1.20 -9.81 -1.59
C GLU A 19 0.07 -10.00 -0.56
N ALA A 20 0.16 -11.03 0.29
CA ALA A 20 -0.85 -11.32 1.30
C ALA A 20 -0.88 -10.26 2.41
N GLU A 21 0.30 -9.79 2.83
CA GLU A 21 0.42 -8.70 3.80
C GLU A 21 -0.20 -7.42 3.24
N VAL A 22 0.16 -7.02 2.03
CA VAL A 22 -0.36 -5.82 1.35
C VAL A 22 -1.88 -5.86 1.26
N VAL A 23 -2.46 -6.99 0.82
CA VAL A 23 -3.91 -7.19 0.76
C VAL A 23 -4.54 -7.02 2.15
N ALA A 24 -3.96 -7.64 3.18
CA ALA A 24 -4.47 -7.51 4.54
C ALA A 24 -4.39 -6.07 5.07
N GLN A 25 -3.34 -5.30 4.74
CA GLN A 25 -3.24 -3.89 5.16
C GLN A 25 -4.28 -3.02 4.47
N ILE A 26 -4.50 -3.22 3.16
CA ILE A 26 -5.55 -2.52 2.41
C ILE A 26 -6.92 -2.87 2.98
N GLY A 27 -7.16 -4.14 3.33
CA GLY A 27 -8.37 -4.58 4.01
C GLY A 27 -8.63 -3.82 5.32
N ARG A 28 -7.60 -3.60 6.14
CA ARG A 28 -7.74 -2.79 7.37
C ARG A 28 -8.15 -1.34 7.11
N LEU A 29 -7.74 -0.76 5.99
CA LEU A 29 -8.20 0.59 5.60
C LEU A 29 -9.69 0.59 5.26
N ALA A 30 -10.16 -0.43 4.53
CA ALA A 30 -11.58 -0.61 4.25
C ALA A 30 -12.38 -0.80 5.55
N ASP A 31 -11.88 -1.64 6.47
CA ASP A 31 -12.51 -1.85 7.79
C ASP A 31 -12.57 -0.57 8.64
N ALA A 32 -11.61 0.33 8.45
CA ALA A 32 -11.59 1.66 9.09
C ALA A 32 -12.55 2.67 8.42
N GLY A 33 -13.25 2.28 7.36
CA GLY A 33 -14.25 3.10 6.68
C GLY A 33 -13.72 3.89 5.47
N VAL A 34 -12.54 3.57 4.95
CA VAL A 34 -12.05 4.15 3.69
C VAL A 34 -12.97 3.70 2.55
N THR A 35 -13.56 4.67 1.84
CA THR A 35 -14.44 4.41 0.69
C THR A 35 -13.69 4.36 -0.64
N ASP A 36 -12.57 5.07 -0.72
CA ASP A 36 -11.78 5.24 -1.93
C ASP A 36 -10.31 5.04 -1.62
N PHE A 37 -9.67 4.07 -2.30
CA PHE A 37 -8.25 3.79 -2.17
C PHE A 37 -7.53 4.02 -3.50
N ALA A 38 -6.75 5.10 -3.57
CA ALA A 38 -5.92 5.42 -4.73
C ALA A 38 -4.48 4.94 -4.48
N ALA A 39 -4.10 3.82 -5.10
CA ALA A 39 -2.76 3.26 -4.96
C ALA A 39 -1.74 3.98 -5.86
N ALA A 40 -0.62 4.42 -5.26
CA ALA A 40 0.57 4.88 -5.98
C ALA A 40 1.70 3.87 -5.75
N GLU A 41 1.97 3.03 -6.74
CA GLU A 41 2.97 1.95 -6.64
C GLU A 41 4.38 2.43 -6.99
N PHE A 42 5.37 1.87 -6.30
CA PHE A 42 6.80 2.06 -6.56
C PHE A 42 7.55 0.74 -6.36
N GLY A 43 8.71 0.59 -7.00
CA GLY A 43 9.53 -0.61 -6.90
C GLY A 43 10.93 -0.37 -7.46
N GLY A 44 11.90 -1.17 -7.02
CA GLY A 44 13.28 -1.10 -7.51
C GLY A 44 13.47 -1.79 -8.87
N THR A 45 12.54 -2.66 -9.26
CA THR A 45 12.58 -3.38 -10.55
C THR A 45 11.22 -3.39 -11.25
N ALA A 46 11.23 -3.63 -12.57
CA ALA A 46 10.00 -3.77 -13.35
C ALA A 46 9.15 -4.97 -12.90
N ASP A 47 9.78 -6.04 -12.42
CA ASP A 47 9.09 -7.23 -11.91
C ASP A 47 8.40 -6.98 -10.57
N GLU A 48 8.99 -6.18 -9.69
CA GLU A 48 8.34 -5.73 -8.46
C GLU A 48 7.12 -4.88 -8.77
N VAL A 49 7.26 -3.86 -9.64
CA VAL A 49 6.14 -3.01 -10.03
C VAL A 49 5.01 -3.82 -10.67
N ARG A 50 5.34 -4.80 -11.52
CA ARG A 50 4.33 -5.70 -12.11
C ARG A 50 3.60 -6.50 -11.04
N ARG A 51 4.33 -7.14 -10.10
CA ARG A 51 3.72 -7.94 -9.03
C ARG A 51 2.83 -7.12 -8.11
N THR A 52 3.25 -5.90 -7.75
CA THR A 52 2.42 -4.96 -7.00
C THR A 52 1.14 -4.62 -7.77
N ARG A 53 1.25 -4.27 -9.06
CA ARG A 53 0.09 -3.96 -9.90
C ARG A 53 -0.89 -5.12 -10.04
N ASP A 54 -0.38 -6.33 -10.23
CA ASP A 54 -1.21 -7.55 -10.34
C ASP A 54 -1.93 -7.82 -9.02
N THR A 55 -1.25 -7.63 -7.88
CA THR A 55 -1.86 -7.72 -6.54
C THR A 55 -2.98 -6.70 -6.37
N LEU A 56 -2.73 -5.43 -6.68
CA LEU A 56 -3.74 -4.37 -6.60
C LEU A 56 -4.95 -4.63 -7.50
N ARG A 57 -4.73 -5.14 -8.72
CA ARG A 57 -5.81 -5.51 -9.64
C ARG A 57 -6.68 -6.66 -9.15
N SER A 58 -6.13 -7.56 -8.33
CA SER A 58 -6.91 -8.67 -7.76
C SER A 58 -7.97 -8.22 -6.75
N LEU A 59 -7.94 -6.95 -6.33
CA LEU A 59 -8.89 -6.33 -5.40
C LEU A 59 -10.05 -5.60 -6.10
N LEU A 60 -10.10 -5.62 -7.45
CA LEU A 60 -11.17 -5.04 -8.28
C LEU A 60 -12.14 -6.13 -8.75
#